data_AF-A0A9E0TV37-F1
#
_entry.id   AF-A0A9E0TV37-F1
#
_cell.length_a   1.000
_cell.length_b   1.000
_cell.length_c   1.000
_cell.angle_alpha   90.00
_cell.angle_beta   90.00
_cell.angle_gamma   90.00
#
_symmetry.space_group_name_H-M   'P 1'
#
loop_
_entity.id
_entity.type
_entity.pdbx_description
1 polymer ?
#
loop_
_entity_poly.entity_id
_entity_poly.type
_entity_poly.pdbx_seq_one_letter_code
_entity_poly.pdbx_strand_id
1 'polypeptide(L)'
;MLYTRSRSYLVALSVALGASVAMPTLAISAQPVTNQVAKCTRCNQRKLPPKKEYAIYKKVAKLSDKTRKAMKGEATPQQVKARICGGGDKINFARIAHHIDNDTSRLGDMIAIKDGSEWTVSESDRYIVQNWAPNTKITFAPNLSSWSFIMGEPMHKYRAVNLETGESVEVNLSQGPFIHKKESRRIKQINKSTGEVRFDNGTAWRCAYNGPVSEVFHDWKVGDFVITGINDSWYALNKQDIIINVSADNWLPAQRAF
;
A
#
# COMPACT_ATOMS: atom_id res chain seq x y z
N MET A 1 0.43 32.16 62.86
CA MET A 1 1.13 30.94 63.32
C MET A 1 2.06 30.49 62.20
N LEU A 2 3.37 30.64 62.40
CA LEU A 2 4.43 30.36 61.44
C LEU A 2 4.90 28.91 61.61
N TYR A 3 5.00 28.14 60.53
CA TYR A 3 5.75 26.88 60.52
C TYR A 3 6.58 26.77 59.24
N THR A 4 7.85 27.14 59.36
CA THR A 4 8.91 26.81 58.41
C THR A 4 9.56 25.49 58.82
N ARG A 5 9.71 24.54 57.89
CA ARG A 5 10.70 23.45 58.03
C ARG A 5 11.41 23.21 56.70
N SER A 6 12.65 23.69 56.69
CA SER A 6 13.75 23.28 55.81
C SER A 6 14.12 21.81 56.08
N ARG A 7 14.37 21.04 55.01
CA ARG A 7 15.23 19.85 55.06
C ARG A 7 16.06 19.74 53.79
N SER A 8 17.34 20.06 53.95
CA SER A 8 18.45 19.70 53.08
C SER A 8 18.71 18.18 53.13
N TYR A 9 18.95 17.54 52.00
CA TYR A 9 19.62 16.23 51.95
C TYR A 9 20.65 16.16 50.82
N LEU A 10 21.91 16.17 51.28
CA LEU A 10 23.04 15.33 50.89
C LEU A 10 23.15 14.84 49.43
N VAL A 11 24.18 15.39 48.79
CA VAL A 11 24.95 14.84 47.66
C VAL A 11 25.55 13.49 48.05
N ALA A 12 25.33 12.47 47.22
CA ALA A 12 26.12 11.23 47.24
C ALA A 12 26.79 11.06 45.86
N LEU A 13 28.11 11.24 45.88
CA LEU A 13 29.03 11.02 44.78
C LEU A 13 29.41 9.53 44.79
N SER A 14 29.10 8.78 43.74
CA SER A 14 29.53 7.39 43.58
C SER A 14 30.42 7.26 42.36
N VAL A 15 31.73 7.13 42.64
CA VAL A 15 32.77 6.70 41.70
C VAL A 15 32.82 5.17 41.69
N ALA A 16 32.70 4.55 40.52
CA ALA A 16 33.08 3.16 40.28
C ALA A 16 33.58 3.06 38.84
N LEU A 17 34.90 3.09 38.64
CA LEU A 17 35.80 1.93 38.51
C LEU A 17 35.45 1.03 37.32
N GLY A 18 36.34 1.08 36.34
CA GLY A 18 36.24 0.38 35.06
C GLY A 18 36.44 -1.13 35.18
N ALA A 19 35.78 -1.83 34.26
CA ALA A 19 36.12 -3.17 33.86
C ALA A 19 36.30 -3.17 32.35
N SER A 20 37.56 -3.27 31.91
CA SER A 20 37.94 -3.52 30.53
C SER A 20 37.63 -4.99 30.22
N VAL A 21 36.54 -5.25 29.52
CA VAL A 21 36.21 -6.59 29.02
C VAL A 21 36.85 -6.76 27.65
N ALA A 22 37.83 -7.66 27.57
CA ALA A 22 38.43 -8.09 26.32
C ALA A 22 37.35 -8.75 25.44
N MET A 23 37.18 -8.24 24.21
CA MET A 23 36.30 -8.86 23.22
C MET A 23 36.98 -10.09 22.61
N PRO A 24 36.28 -11.23 22.50
CA PRO A 24 36.77 -12.37 21.74
C PRO A 24 36.65 -12.10 20.24
N THR A 25 37.77 -12.18 19.54
CA THR A 25 37.85 -12.15 18.08
C THR A 25 37.19 -13.42 17.52
N LEU A 26 35.94 -13.31 17.06
CA LEU A 26 35.27 -14.37 16.32
C LEU A 26 35.86 -14.48 14.91
N ALA A 27 36.62 -15.54 14.67
CA ALA A 27 37.06 -15.93 13.35
C ALA A 27 35.86 -16.41 12.52
N ILE A 28 35.49 -15.63 11.50
CA ILE A 28 34.48 -16.00 10.51
C ILE A 28 35.12 -16.99 9.54
N SER A 29 34.85 -18.27 9.74
CA SER A 29 35.14 -19.34 8.79
C SER A 29 34.05 -19.34 7.71
N ALA A 30 34.43 -18.96 6.48
CA ALA A 30 33.55 -19.03 5.32
C ALA A 30 33.34 -20.50 4.93
N GLN A 31 32.14 -21.03 5.19
CA GLN A 31 31.72 -22.30 4.62
C GLN A 31 31.08 -22.09 3.24
N PRO A 32 31.41 -22.92 2.23
CA PRO A 32 30.83 -22.81 0.90
C PRO A 32 29.35 -23.22 0.93
N VAL A 33 28.49 -22.28 0.51
CA VAL A 33 27.06 -22.51 0.31
C VAL A 33 26.88 -23.46 -0.87
N THR A 34 26.55 -24.71 -0.58
CA THR A 34 26.11 -25.68 -1.59
C THR A 34 24.63 -25.49 -1.85
N ASN A 35 24.29 -25.08 -3.08
CA ASN A 35 22.93 -24.99 -3.58
C ASN A 35 22.30 -26.40 -3.64
N GLN A 36 21.54 -26.78 -2.61
CA GLN A 36 20.60 -27.88 -2.70
C GLN A 36 19.17 -27.33 -2.76
N VAL A 37 18.62 -27.36 -3.98
CA VAL A 37 17.22 -27.08 -4.27
C VAL A 37 16.36 -28.16 -3.63
N ALA A 38 15.69 -27.84 -2.52
CA ALA A 38 14.69 -28.71 -1.94
C ALA A 38 13.47 -28.77 -2.88
N LYS A 39 13.24 -29.93 -3.49
CA LYS A 39 12.04 -30.23 -4.28
C LYS A 39 10.83 -30.38 -3.35
N CYS A 40 9.94 -29.39 -3.38
CA CYS A 40 8.61 -29.49 -2.77
C CYS A 40 7.78 -30.54 -3.53
N THR A 41 7.63 -31.71 -2.91
CA THR A 41 6.99 -32.89 -3.50
C THR A 41 5.57 -33.01 -2.96
N ARG A 42 4.64 -32.12 -3.37
CA ARG A 42 3.18 -32.32 -3.27
C ARG A 42 2.42 -31.12 -3.84
N CYS A 43 2.15 -31.14 -5.14
CA CYS A 43 0.93 -30.53 -5.65
C CYS A 43 0.56 -31.19 -6.98
N ASN A 44 -0.24 -32.26 -6.90
CA ASN A 44 -0.86 -32.90 -8.05
C ASN A 44 -2.07 -32.07 -8.47
N GLN A 45 -1.86 -31.04 -9.30
CA GLN A 45 -2.97 -30.44 -10.05
C GLN A 45 -2.59 -30.23 -11.51
N ARG A 46 -3.53 -30.61 -12.38
CA ARG A 46 -3.37 -30.69 -13.84
C ARG A 46 -3.13 -29.30 -14.41
N LYS A 47 -1.94 -29.07 -14.97
CA LYS A 47 -1.63 -27.91 -15.83
C LYS A 47 -2.69 -27.82 -16.95
N LEU A 48 -3.36 -26.68 -17.06
CA LEU A 48 -4.11 -26.36 -18.27
C LEU A 48 -3.12 -26.26 -19.44
N PRO A 49 -3.42 -26.84 -20.61
CA PRO A 49 -2.47 -26.86 -21.71
C PRO A 49 -2.24 -25.43 -22.25
N PRO A 50 -0.97 -25.06 -22.56
CA PRO A 50 -0.55 -23.70 -22.97
C PRO A 50 -1.38 -23.06 -24.11
N LYS A 51 -2.01 -23.89 -24.94
CA LYS A 51 -2.83 -23.44 -26.08
C LYS A 51 -4.13 -22.72 -25.66
N LYS A 52 -4.72 -23.07 -24.51
CA LYS A 52 -5.95 -22.41 -24.03
C LYS A 52 -5.67 -21.03 -23.44
N GLU A 53 -4.47 -20.85 -22.89
CA GLU A 53 -4.00 -19.63 -22.24
C GLU A 53 -3.76 -18.50 -23.26
N TYR A 54 -3.05 -18.81 -24.35
CA TYR A 54 -2.81 -17.85 -25.44
C TYR A 54 -4.11 -17.33 -26.09
N ALA A 55 -5.16 -18.15 -26.13
CA ALA A 55 -6.45 -17.76 -26.69
C ALA A 55 -7.18 -16.70 -25.84
N ILE A 56 -7.00 -16.72 -24.52
CA ILE A 56 -7.60 -15.73 -23.60
C ILE A 56 -6.89 -14.39 -23.76
N TYR A 57 -5.56 -14.36 -23.75
CA TYR A 57 -4.77 -13.16 -23.97
C TYR A 57 -5.08 -12.48 -25.31
N LYS A 58 -5.21 -13.28 -26.38
CA LYS A 58 -5.54 -12.76 -27.72
C LYS A 58 -6.96 -12.18 -27.80
N LYS A 59 -7.91 -12.68 -26.99
CA LYS A 59 -9.27 -12.12 -26.89
C LYS A 59 -9.27 -10.78 -26.14
N VAL A 60 -8.58 -10.69 -25.01
CA VAL A 60 -8.50 -9.45 -24.22
C VAL A 60 -7.81 -8.33 -24.99
N ALA A 61 -6.69 -8.62 -25.67
CA ALA A 61 -6.00 -7.64 -26.52
C ALA A 61 -6.89 -7.12 -27.66
N LYS A 62 -7.63 -8.01 -28.34
CA LYS A 62 -8.57 -7.63 -29.41
C LYS A 62 -9.74 -6.79 -28.90
N LEU A 63 -10.27 -7.07 -27.70
CA LEU A 63 -11.32 -6.28 -27.06
C LEU A 63 -10.84 -4.87 -26.74
N SER A 64 -9.63 -4.73 -26.17
CA SER A 64 -9.00 -3.44 -25.89
C SER A 64 -8.85 -2.59 -27.15
N ASP A 65 -8.34 -3.17 -28.24
CA ASP A 65 -8.20 -2.46 -29.51
C ASP A 65 -9.53 -2.07 -30.16
N LYS A 66 -10.57 -2.92 -30.04
CA LYS A 66 -11.92 -2.62 -30.54
C LYS A 66 -12.52 -1.44 -29.80
N THR A 67 -12.40 -1.41 -28.47
CA THR A 67 -12.86 -0.30 -27.63
C THR A 67 -12.12 1.00 -27.95
N ARG A 68 -10.79 0.94 -28.15
CA ARG A 68 -9.97 2.10 -28.56
C ARG A 68 -10.39 2.68 -29.91
N LYS A 69 -10.79 1.83 -30.86
CA LYS A 69 -11.29 2.27 -32.18
C LYS A 69 -12.71 2.82 -32.12
N ALA A 70 -13.59 2.24 -31.30
CA ALA A 70 -14.96 2.71 -31.11
C ALA A 70 -15.01 4.11 -30.48
N MET A 71 -14.12 4.41 -29.52
CA MET A 71 -14.03 5.72 -28.87
C MET A 71 -13.49 6.85 -29.77
N LYS A 72 -13.04 6.55 -31.01
CA LYS A 72 -12.59 7.59 -31.95
C LYS A 72 -13.72 8.25 -32.74
N GLY A 73 -14.99 7.81 -32.59
CA GLY A 73 -16.09 8.26 -33.45
C GLY A 73 -17.26 8.98 -32.76
N GLU A 74 -17.34 9.01 -31.43
CA GLU A 74 -18.49 9.60 -30.73
C GLU A 74 -18.17 11.02 -30.23
N ALA A 75 -18.98 11.98 -30.67
CA ALA A 75 -18.91 13.38 -30.29
C ALA A 75 -19.00 13.51 -28.76
N THR A 76 -17.96 14.10 -28.19
CA THR A 76 -17.78 14.25 -26.75
C THR A 76 -18.86 15.18 -26.18
N PRO A 77 -19.54 14.81 -25.07
CA PRO A 77 -20.31 15.78 -24.30
C PRO A 77 -19.41 16.95 -23.94
N GLN A 78 -19.87 18.19 -24.15
CA GLN A 78 -19.10 19.42 -23.93
C GLN A 78 -18.28 19.35 -22.64
N GLN A 79 -16.99 19.09 -22.80
CA GLN A 79 -16.03 19.17 -21.71
C GLN A 79 -15.96 20.64 -21.30
N VAL A 80 -16.26 20.92 -20.04
CA VAL A 80 -15.80 22.14 -19.38
C VAL A 80 -14.32 22.26 -19.69
N LYS A 81 -13.93 23.30 -20.44
CA LYS A 81 -12.56 23.57 -20.87
C LYS A 81 -11.69 23.87 -19.65
N ALA A 82 -11.32 22.84 -18.90
CA ALA A 82 -10.09 22.84 -18.15
C ALA A 82 -8.98 22.89 -19.21
N ARG A 83 -8.22 23.98 -19.24
CA ARG A 83 -7.09 24.19 -20.12
C ARG A 83 -6.01 23.17 -19.70
N ILE A 84 -6.09 21.95 -20.22
CA ILE A 84 -5.03 20.95 -20.05
C ILE A 84 -3.87 21.46 -20.90
N CYS A 85 -2.82 21.95 -20.23
CA CYS A 85 -1.56 22.29 -20.87
C CYS A 85 -1.03 21.08 -21.65
N GLY A 86 -0.45 21.36 -22.82
CA GLY A 86 -0.08 20.34 -23.82
C GLY A 86 0.84 19.23 -23.30
N GLY A 87 0.81 18.11 -24.01
CA GLY A 87 1.57 16.91 -23.70
C GLY A 87 3.05 17.18 -23.47
N GLY A 88 3.51 16.89 -22.26
CA GLY A 88 4.92 17.01 -21.87
C GLY A 88 5.07 17.23 -20.36
N ASP A 89 4.17 18.01 -19.77
CA ASP A 89 4.22 18.29 -18.35
C ASP A 89 3.55 17.16 -17.57
N LYS A 90 4.36 16.19 -17.13
CA LYS A 90 3.98 15.32 -16.02
C LYS A 90 3.79 16.24 -14.82
N ILE A 91 2.55 16.62 -14.53
CA ILE A 91 2.22 17.22 -13.24
C ILE A 91 2.66 16.21 -12.20
N ASN A 92 3.78 16.50 -11.55
CA ASN A 92 4.35 15.63 -10.53
C ASN A 92 3.55 15.90 -9.25
N PHE A 93 2.38 15.28 -9.17
CA PHE A 93 1.64 15.27 -7.92
C PHE A 93 2.54 14.66 -6.86
N ALA A 94 2.62 15.32 -5.70
CA ALA A 94 3.33 14.77 -4.57
C ALA A 94 2.85 13.32 -4.33
N ARG A 95 3.78 12.37 -4.31
CA ARG A 95 3.47 10.95 -4.09
C ARG A 95 2.62 10.82 -2.83
N ILE A 96 1.57 10.01 -2.92
CA ILE A 96 0.76 9.65 -1.77
C ILE A 96 1.68 8.99 -0.75
N ALA A 97 1.76 9.58 0.44
CA ALA A 97 2.64 9.12 1.50
C ALA A 97 1.86 9.09 2.82
N HIS A 98 1.90 7.93 3.46
CA HIS A 98 1.52 7.72 4.85
C HIS A 98 2.77 7.74 5.70
N HIS A 99 2.59 7.94 7.00
CA HIS A 99 3.71 7.93 7.94
C HIS A 99 3.46 6.83 8.96
N ILE A 100 4.48 6.03 9.19
CA ILE A 100 4.50 5.03 10.25
C ILE A 100 4.32 5.74 11.60
N ASP A 101 3.42 5.21 12.43
CA ASP A 101 3.22 5.64 13.81
C ASP A 101 4.21 4.96 14.76
N ASN A 102 4.38 5.52 15.95
CA ASN A 102 5.28 4.99 16.98
C ASN A 102 4.83 3.62 17.52
N ASP A 103 3.58 3.24 17.27
CA ASP A 103 2.95 2.00 17.76
C ASP A 103 3.24 0.77 16.87
N THR A 104 4.17 0.89 15.92
CA THR A 104 4.63 -0.24 15.09
C THR A 104 5.26 -1.32 15.97
N SER A 105 4.91 -2.58 15.72
CA SER A 105 5.38 -3.68 16.55
C SER A 105 6.89 -3.86 16.46
N ARG A 106 7.55 -4.04 17.61
CA ARG A 106 9.00 -4.33 17.70
C ARG A 106 9.38 -5.64 17.01
N LEU A 107 8.43 -6.56 16.83
CA LEU A 107 8.66 -7.81 16.11
C LEU A 107 8.54 -7.65 14.59
N GLY A 108 8.06 -6.50 14.10
CA GLY A 108 7.86 -6.23 12.68
C GLY A 108 6.66 -6.96 12.07
N ASP A 109 5.80 -7.57 12.89
CA ASP A 109 4.59 -8.29 12.46
C ASP A 109 3.38 -7.37 12.21
N MET A 110 3.47 -6.09 12.60
CA MET A 110 2.41 -5.11 12.44
C MET A 110 2.99 -3.72 12.16
N ILE A 111 2.44 -3.04 11.14
CA ILE A 111 2.67 -1.63 10.84
C ILE A 111 1.45 -0.84 11.28
N ALA A 112 1.64 0.12 12.18
CA ALA A 112 0.64 1.13 12.51
C ALA A 112 0.97 2.43 11.76
N ILE A 113 -0.02 3.10 11.19
CA ILE A 113 0.17 4.41 10.55
C ILE A 113 -0.63 5.50 11.25
N LYS A 114 -0.28 6.77 11.01
CA LYS A 114 -0.85 7.92 11.75
C LYS A 114 -2.38 8.07 11.68
N ASP A 115 -3.04 7.52 10.65
CA ASP A 115 -4.50 7.52 10.55
C ASP A 115 -5.20 6.51 11.49
N GLY A 116 -4.40 5.71 12.23
CA GLY A 116 -4.86 4.68 13.16
C GLY A 116 -5.08 3.31 12.52
N SER A 117 -4.88 3.15 11.21
CA SER A 117 -4.95 1.82 10.60
C SER A 117 -3.73 0.96 10.94
N GLU A 118 -3.99 -0.33 11.10
CA GLU A 118 -2.99 -1.36 11.39
C GLU A 118 -2.96 -2.37 10.26
N TRP A 119 -1.74 -2.82 9.95
CA TRP A 119 -1.46 -3.71 8.84
C TRP A 119 -0.59 -4.87 9.31
N THR A 120 -1.11 -6.08 9.21
CA THR A 120 -0.35 -7.30 9.51
C THR A 120 0.66 -7.56 8.40
N VAL A 121 1.91 -7.80 8.78
CA VAL A 121 3.04 -8.04 7.88
C VAL A 121 3.24 -9.53 7.70
N SER A 122 3.54 -9.95 6.47
CA SER A 122 3.97 -11.32 6.16
C SER A 122 5.12 -11.75 7.05
N GLU A 123 5.10 -12.99 7.55
CA GLU A 123 6.15 -13.52 8.41
C GLU A 123 7.54 -13.43 7.76
N SER A 124 7.62 -13.63 6.44
CA SER A 124 8.86 -13.52 5.67
C SER A 124 9.46 -12.12 5.67
N ASP A 125 8.64 -11.08 5.87
CA ASP A 125 9.05 -9.69 5.63
C ASP A 125 9.23 -8.90 6.94
N ARG A 126 8.95 -9.53 8.10
CA ARG A 126 9.03 -8.89 9.42
C ARG A 126 10.39 -8.25 9.70
N TYR A 127 11.48 -8.90 9.29
CA TYR A 127 12.84 -8.39 9.50
C TYR A 127 13.12 -7.10 8.71
N ILE A 128 12.40 -6.86 7.61
CA ILE A 128 12.51 -5.62 6.82
C ILE A 128 11.86 -4.47 7.60
N VAL A 129 10.65 -4.69 8.11
CA VAL A 129 9.88 -3.69 8.87
C VAL A 129 10.57 -3.31 10.18
N GLN A 130 11.29 -4.24 10.82
CA GLN A 130 12.10 -3.93 12.01
C GLN A 130 13.14 -2.82 11.79
N ASN A 131 13.57 -2.60 10.54
CA ASN A 131 14.52 -1.54 10.19
C ASN A 131 13.83 -0.21 9.81
N TRP A 132 12.51 -0.17 9.74
CA TRP A 132 11.77 1.04 9.40
C TRP A 132 11.58 1.91 10.64
N ALA A 133 12.12 3.12 10.62
CA ALA A 133 12.01 4.06 11.72
C ALA A 133 10.57 4.61 11.84
N PRO A 134 10.14 5.05 13.03
CA PRO A 134 8.90 5.81 13.16
C PRO A 134 8.94 7.08 12.27
N ASN A 135 7.78 7.48 11.75
CA ASN A 135 7.62 8.54 10.74
C ASN A 135 8.21 8.25 9.35
N THR A 136 8.71 7.04 9.09
CA THR A 136 9.08 6.63 7.72
C THR A 136 7.89 6.84 6.79
N LYS A 137 8.16 7.42 5.61
CA LYS A 137 7.16 7.62 4.58
C LYS A 137 6.93 6.32 3.83
N ILE A 138 5.70 5.82 3.87
CA ILE A 138 5.31 4.62 3.14
C ILE A 138 4.14 4.90 2.21
N THR A 139 3.95 4.06 1.21
CA THR A 139 2.71 4.01 0.41
C THR A 139 2.23 2.57 0.33
N PHE A 140 0.93 2.40 0.07
CA PHE A 140 0.37 1.08 -0.21
C PHE A 140 0.24 0.89 -1.72
N ALA A 141 0.38 -0.35 -2.17
CA ALA A 141 0.05 -0.76 -3.53
C ALA A 141 -0.61 -2.14 -3.49
N PRO A 142 -1.37 -2.52 -4.53
CA PRO A 142 -1.95 -3.85 -4.59
C PRO A 142 -0.85 -4.90 -4.80
N ASN A 143 -0.95 -6.05 -4.15
CA ASN A 143 -0.01 -7.15 -4.37
C ASN A 143 -0.37 -7.92 -5.65
N LEU A 144 0.00 -7.35 -6.80
CA LEU A 144 -0.24 -7.94 -8.12
C LEU A 144 0.98 -8.74 -8.57
N SER A 145 1.33 -9.78 -7.81
CA SER A 145 2.32 -10.75 -8.28
C SER A 145 1.81 -11.44 -9.55
N SER A 146 2.64 -11.58 -10.58
CA SER A 146 2.29 -12.37 -11.78
C SER A 146 1.86 -13.81 -11.43
N TRP A 147 2.29 -14.31 -10.27
CA TRP A 147 1.89 -15.60 -9.75
C TRP A 147 0.44 -15.65 -9.26
N SER A 148 -0.16 -14.55 -8.82
CA SER A 148 -1.56 -14.57 -8.38
C SER A 148 -2.53 -14.88 -9.52
N PHE A 149 -2.17 -14.48 -10.74
CA PHE A 149 -2.92 -14.85 -11.93
C PHE A 149 -2.91 -16.37 -12.19
N ILE A 150 -1.82 -17.06 -11.82
CA ILE A 150 -1.61 -18.49 -12.10
C ILE A 150 -2.07 -19.36 -10.92
N MET A 151 -1.87 -18.90 -9.68
CA MET A 151 -2.00 -19.70 -8.46
C MET A 151 -3.18 -19.28 -7.57
N GLY A 152 -3.94 -18.24 -7.94
CA GLY A 152 -5.06 -17.71 -7.15
C GLY A 152 -4.71 -16.44 -6.37
N GLU A 153 -5.62 -15.98 -5.51
CA GLU A 153 -5.40 -14.74 -4.75
C GLU A 153 -4.15 -14.82 -3.85
N PRO A 154 -3.33 -13.76 -3.79
CA PRO A 154 -2.16 -13.75 -2.92
C PRO A 154 -2.60 -13.82 -1.45
N MET A 155 -1.77 -14.43 -0.60
CA MET A 155 -2.05 -14.50 0.84
C MET A 155 -2.15 -13.10 1.48
N HIS A 156 -1.39 -12.15 0.94
CA HIS A 156 -1.45 -10.74 1.29
C HIS A 156 -1.93 -9.92 0.11
N LYS A 157 -3.05 -9.19 0.29
CA LYS A 157 -3.71 -8.42 -0.77
C LYS A 157 -2.93 -7.17 -1.18
N TYR A 158 -2.09 -6.66 -0.29
CA TYR A 158 -1.41 -5.38 -0.47
C TYR A 158 0.09 -5.51 -0.20
N ARG A 159 0.83 -4.49 -0.59
CA ARG A 159 2.21 -4.25 -0.18
C ARG A 159 2.35 -2.84 0.40
N ALA A 160 3.15 -2.71 1.45
CA ALA A 160 3.64 -1.43 1.93
C ALA A 160 5.03 -1.18 1.35
N VAL A 161 5.27 0.01 0.82
CA VAL A 161 6.53 0.40 0.16
C VAL A 161 7.13 1.58 0.90
N ASN A 162 8.34 1.42 1.41
CA ASN A 162 9.14 2.50 1.96
C ASN A 162 9.59 3.44 0.83
N LEU A 163 9.15 4.70 0.89
CA LEU A 163 9.41 5.67 -0.17
C LEU A 163 10.85 6.20 -0.18
N GLU A 164 11.62 5.98 0.89
CA GLU A 164 13.01 6.40 1.03
C GLU A 164 13.98 5.30 0.54
N THR A 165 13.75 4.05 0.95
CA THR A 165 14.62 2.92 0.59
C THR A 165 14.17 2.16 -0.66
N GLY A 166 12.89 2.26 -1.01
CA GLY A 166 12.26 1.46 -2.07
C GLY A 166 11.96 0.02 -1.65
N GLU A 167 12.23 -0.36 -0.40
CA GLU A 167 11.88 -1.68 0.14
C GLU A 167 10.36 -1.87 0.17
N SER A 168 9.91 -3.10 -0.05
CA SER A 168 8.50 -3.45 -0.08
C SER A 168 8.27 -4.68 0.78
N VAL A 169 7.15 -4.68 1.52
CA VAL A 169 6.71 -5.80 2.36
C VAL A 169 5.25 -6.14 2.08
N GLU A 170 4.92 -7.42 2.09
CA GLU A 170 3.55 -7.91 1.93
C GLU A 170 2.72 -7.69 3.20
N VAL A 171 1.52 -7.13 3.04
CA VAL A 171 0.65 -6.76 4.17
C VAL A 171 -0.83 -7.02 3.90
N ASN A 172 -1.58 -7.22 4.99
CA ASN A 172 -3.04 -7.20 5.00
C ASN A 172 -3.53 -6.15 6.00
N LEU A 173 -4.64 -5.49 5.67
CA LEU A 173 -5.30 -4.56 6.59
C LEU A 173 -5.94 -5.35 7.73
N SER A 174 -5.48 -5.16 8.96
CA SER A 174 -6.05 -5.79 10.16
C SER A 174 -7.08 -4.89 10.82
N GLN A 175 -6.77 -3.59 10.92
CA GLN A 175 -7.64 -2.59 11.52
C GLN A 175 -7.71 -1.33 10.65
N GLY A 176 -8.92 -0.82 10.44
CA GLY A 176 -9.16 0.40 9.67
C GLY A 176 -8.78 1.69 10.40
N PRO A 177 -8.78 2.85 9.70
CA PRO A 177 -8.49 4.15 10.29
C PRO A 177 -9.45 4.54 11.42
N PHE A 178 -8.99 5.36 12.37
CA PHE A 178 -9.83 5.83 13.47
C PHE A 178 -10.72 7.02 13.08
N ILE A 179 -11.92 7.09 13.67
CA ILE A 179 -12.94 8.11 13.36
C ILE A 179 -12.45 9.54 13.59
N HIS A 180 -11.61 9.77 14.59
CA HIS A 180 -11.25 11.10 15.06
C HIS A 180 -9.83 11.54 14.67
N LYS A 181 -9.11 10.73 13.90
CA LYS A 181 -7.75 11.08 13.44
C LYS A 181 -7.87 12.01 12.23
N LYS A 182 -7.00 13.03 12.19
CA LYS A 182 -7.01 14.07 11.13
C LYS A 182 -6.56 13.51 9.78
N GLU A 183 -5.78 12.46 9.79
CA GLU A 183 -5.19 11.80 8.63
C GLU A 183 -6.19 10.86 7.95
N SER A 184 -7.18 10.35 8.69
CA SER A 184 -8.21 9.47 8.17
C SER A 184 -9.04 10.19 7.12
N ARG A 185 -9.48 9.43 6.11
CA ARG A 185 -10.29 9.93 5.00
C ARG A 185 -11.55 9.12 4.90
N ARG A 186 -12.66 9.81 4.63
CA ARG A 186 -13.95 9.19 4.38
C ARG A 186 -14.52 9.62 3.06
N ILE A 187 -15.30 8.73 2.47
CA ILE A 187 -16.10 9.06 1.30
C ILE A 187 -17.21 10.03 1.70
N LYS A 188 -17.16 11.26 1.17
CA LYS A 188 -18.21 12.27 1.34
C LYS A 188 -19.27 12.18 0.25
N GLN A 189 -18.86 11.86 -0.97
CA GLN A 189 -19.76 11.76 -2.13
C GLN A 189 -19.25 10.70 -3.11
N ILE A 190 -20.18 9.93 -3.69
CA ILE A 190 -19.92 8.98 -4.76
C ILE A 190 -20.84 9.31 -5.93
N ASN A 191 -20.26 9.47 -7.11
CA ASN A 191 -21.00 9.50 -8.36
C ASN A 191 -20.70 8.23 -9.16
N LYS A 192 -21.59 7.23 -9.02
CA LYS A 192 -21.43 5.90 -9.62
C LYS A 192 -21.42 5.90 -11.15
N SER A 193 -22.10 6.85 -11.80
CA SER A 193 -22.16 6.91 -13.27
C SER A 193 -20.89 7.48 -13.90
N THR A 194 -20.10 8.25 -13.14
CA THR A 194 -18.86 8.88 -13.62
C THR A 194 -17.59 8.30 -12.97
N GLY A 195 -17.75 7.45 -11.95
CA GLY A 195 -16.64 6.94 -11.14
C GLY A 195 -15.99 8.00 -10.25
N GLU A 196 -16.62 9.15 -10.03
CA GLU A 196 -16.07 10.21 -9.19
C GLU A 196 -16.34 9.92 -7.71
N VAL A 197 -15.29 10.01 -6.89
CA VAL A 197 -15.35 9.90 -5.43
C VAL A 197 -14.76 11.17 -4.83
N ARG A 198 -15.48 11.79 -3.89
CA ARG A 198 -14.97 12.95 -3.14
C ARG A 198 -14.79 12.57 -1.69
N PHE A 199 -13.66 12.96 -1.12
CA PHE A 199 -13.36 12.73 0.28
C PHE A 199 -13.81 13.91 1.15
N ASP A 200 -13.89 13.68 2.45
CA ASP A 200 -14.20 14.68 3.48
C ASP A 200 -13.25 15.89 3.47
N ASN A 201 -11.98 15.68 3.12
CA ASN A 201 -10.98 16.74 2.96
C ASN A 201 -11.13 17.58 1.68
N GLY A 202 -12.17 17.33 0.86
CA GLY A 202 -12.45 18.05 -0.38
C GLY A 202 -11.74 17.55 -1.62
N THR A 203 -10.79 16.61 -1.50
CA THR A 203 -10.12 16.02 -2.67
C THR A 203 -11.08 15.17 -3.50
N ALA A 204 -10.90 15.19 -4.82
CA ALA A 204 -11.73 14.45 -5.75
C ALA A 204 -10.89 13.46 -6.57
N TRP A 205 -11.45 12.28 -6.81
CA TRP A 205 -10.76 11.17 -7.45
C TRP A 205 -11.67 10.53 -8.50
N ARG A 206 -11.07 10.06 -9.60
CA ARG A 206 -11.77 9.34 -10.65
C ARG A 206 -11.33 7.88 -10.68
N CYS A 207 -12.19 7.00 -10.17
CA CYS A 207 -11.98 5.56 -10.13
C CYS A 207 -12.18 4.90 -11.52
N ALA A 208 -11.68 3.69 -11.68
CA ALA A 208 -12.16 2.79 -12.73
C ALA A 208 -13.57 2.32 -12.39
N TYR A 209 -14.52 2.63 -13.27
CA TYR A 209 -15.95 2.35 -13.06
C TYR A 209 -16.59 1.58 -14.23
N ASN A 210 -15.80 1.23 -15.25
CA ASN A 210 -16.27 0.48 -16.43
C ASN A 210 -15.81 -0.97 -16.37
N GLY A 211 -16.58 -1.87 -16.99
CA GLY A 211 -16.26 -3.30 -17.09
C GLY A 211 -16.42 -4.05 -15.75
N PRO A 212 -15.68 -5.13 -15.53
CA PRO A 212 -15.78 -5.96 -14.32
C PRO A 212 -15.51 -5.18 -13.01
N VAL A 213 -14.78 -4.07 -13.12
CA VAL A 213 -14.42 -3.21 -11.98
C VAL A 213 -15.63 -2.42 -11.44
N SER A 214 -16.71 -2.30 -12.23
CA SER A 214 -17.94 -1.64 -11.79
C SER A 214 -18.63 -2.34 -10.62
N GLU A 215 -18.50 -3.67 -10.54
CA GLU A 215 -19.05 -4.47 -9.45
C GLU A 215 -18.37 -4.15 -8.12
N VAL A 216 -17.04 -3.99 -8.13
CA VAL A 216 -16.25 -3.59 -6.95
C VAL A 216 -16.69 -2.21 -6.42
N PHE A 217 -17.01 -1.29 -7.33
CA PHE A 217 -17.46 0.07 -6.97
C PHE A 217 -18.91 0.13 -6.46
N HIS A 218 -19.71 -0.91 -6.75
CA HIS A 218 -21.10 -0.96 -6.32
C HIS A 218 -21.24 -1.01 -4.79
N ASP A 219 -20.31 -1.69 -4.12
CA ASP A 219 -20.36 -1.93 -2.68
C ASP A 219 -19.91 -0.73 -1.84
N TRP A 220 -19.32 0.29 -2.48
CA TRP A 220 -18.84 1.48 -1.79
C TRP A 220 -20.00 2.38 -1.37
N LYS A 221 -19.92 2.89 -0.13
CA LYS A 221 -20.94 3.74 0.48
C LYS A 221 -20.33 5.06 0.97
N VAL A 222 -21.18 6.08 1.01
CA VAL A 222 -20.83 7.35 1.67
C VAL A 222 -20.63 7.08 3.16
N GLY A 223 -19.55 7.62 3.71
CA GLY A 223 -19.12 7.38 5.09
C GLY A 223 -18.02 6.34 5.24
N ASP A 224 -17.81 5.47 4.24
CA ASP A 224 -16.75 4.46 4.27
C ASP A 224 -15.37 5.11 4.41
N PHE A 225 -14.49 4.47 5.18
CA PHE A 225 -13.09 4.87 5.25
C PHE A 225 -12.33 4.41 4.03
N VAL A 226 -11.40 5.26 3.62
CA VAL A 226 -10.55 5.00 2.47
C VAL A 226 -9.09 5.26 2.77
N ILE A 227 -8.23 4.42 2.22
CA ILE A 227 -6.79 4.58 2.24
C ILE A 227 -6.34 4.73 0.79
N THR A 228 -5.48 5.71 0.53
CA THR A 228 -4.96 5.96 -0.82
C THR A 228 -3.59 5.32 -0.97
N GLY A 229 -3.23 4.96 -2.20
CA GLY A 229 -1.94 4.34 -2.48
C GLY A 229 -1.51 4.55 -3.92
N ILE A 230 -0.44 3.89 -4.32
CA ILE A 230 0.06 3.91 -5.69
C ILE A 230 -0.40 2.66 -6.45
N ASN A 231 -0.63 2.84 -7.74
CA ASN A 231 -0.80 1.76 -8.69
C ASN A 231 0.49 1.63 -9.51
N ASP A 232 1.36 0.73 -9.05
CA ASP A 232 2.64 0.40 -9.68
C ASP A 232 2.53 -0.83 -10.59
N SER A 233 1.31 -1.25 -10.93
CA SER A 233 1.11 -2.29 -11.93
C SER A 233 1.58 -1.81 -13.30
N TRP A 234 2.16 -2.72 -14.09
CA TRP A 234 2.57 -2.41 -15.46
C TRP A 234 1.38 -2.08 -16.39
N TYR A 235 0.15 -2.34 -15.93
CA TYR A 235 -1.11 -1.96 -16.58
C TYR A 235 -1.73 -0.66 -16.04
N ALA A 236 -1.02 0.11 -15.22
CA ALA A 236 -1.46 1.39 -14.67
C ALA A 236 -1.55 2.52 -15.73
N LEU A 237 -1.88 2.16 -16.99
CA LEU A 237 -1.70 2.95 -18.20
C LEU A 237 -2.26 4.39 -18.13
N ASN A 238 -3.22 4.68 -17.24
CA ASN A 238 -3.72 6.05 -17.01
C ASN A 238 -4.11 6.35 -15.55
N LYS A 239 -3.81 5.45 -14.60
CA LYS A 239 -4.28 5.57 -13.20
C LYS A 239 -3.17 5.13 -12.27
N GLN A 240 -2.39 6.11 -11.85
CA GLN A 240 -1.17 5.94 -11.05
C GLN A 240 -1.45 5.73 -9.57
N ASP A 241 -2.70 5.92 -9.14
CA ASP A 241 -3.11 5.81 -7.76
C ASP A 241 -4.10 4.66 -7.57
N ILE A 242 -4.28 4.25 -6.32
CA ILE A 242 -5.37 3.39 -5.89
C ILE A 242 -6.16 4.04 -4.75
N ILE A 243 -7.41 3.64 -4.63
CA ILE A 243 -8.23 3.88 -3.44
C ILE A 243 -8.65 2.53 -2.90
N ILE A 244 -8.32 2.27 -1.66
CA ILE A 244 -8.70 1.09 -0.88
C ILE A 244 -9.91 1.48 -0.06
N ASN A 245 -11.04 0.79 -0.24
CA ASN A 245 -12.19 0.91 0.64
C ASN A 245 -12.05 -0.10 1.77
N VAL A 246 -11.91 0.42 2.98
CA VAL A 246 -11.67 -0.36 4.20
C VAL A 246 -12.86 -1.24 4.55
N SER A 247 -14.08 -0.72 4.38
CA SER A 247 -15.31 -1.44 4.74
C SER A 247 -15.68 -2.53 3.73
N ALA A 248 -15.34 -2.34 2.46
CA ALA A 248 -15.58 -3.31 1.40
C ALA A 248 -14.41 -4.28 1.18
N ASP A 249 -13.29 -4.10 1.89
CA ASP A 249 -12.03 -4.87 1.76
C ASP A 249 -11.62 -5.10 0.30
N ASN A 250 -11.67 -4.02 -0.48
CA ASN A 250 -11.33 -4.02 -1.89
C ASN A 250 -10.68 -2.69 -2.28
N TRP A 251 -10.17 -2.61 -3.51
CA TRP A 251 -9.49 -1.43 -4.01
C TRP A 251 -9.78 -1.19 -5.48
N LEU A 252 -9.62 0.06 -5.90
CA LEU A 252 -9.84 0.50 -7.28
C LEU A 252 -8.67 1.35 -7.78
N PRO A 253 -8.23 1.16 -9.04
CA PRO A 253 -7.37 2.13 -9.71
C PRO A 253 -8.07 3.49 -9.77
N ALA A 254 -7.34 4.54 -9.42
CA ALA A 254 -7.84 5.90 -9.35
C ALA A 254 -6.83 6.90 -9.93
N GLN A 255 -7.32 8.12 -10.16
CA GLN A 255 -6.51 9.27 -10.51
C GLN A 255 -7.08 10.48 -9.80
N ARG A 256 -6.23 11.30 -9.17
CA ARG A 256 -6.65 12.56 -8.58
C ARG A 256 -7.20 13.50 -9.66
N ALA A 257 -8.40 14.02 -9.45
CA ALA A 257 -9.06 14.96 -10.35
C ALA A 257 -8.84 16.41 -9.92
N PHE A 258 -8.86 16.68 -8.61
CA PHE A 258 -8.69 18.00 -7.99
C PHE A 258 -8.11 17.86 -6.57
#